data_AF-D6X7I2-F1
#
_entry.id   AF-D6X7I2-F1
#
_cell.length_a   1.000
_cell.length_b   1.000
_cell.length_c   1.000
_cell.angle_alpha   90.00
_cell.angle_beta   90.00
_cell.angle_gamma   90.00
#
_symmetry.space_group_name_H-M   'P 1'
#
loop_
_entity.id
_entity.type
_entity.pdbx_description
1 polymer ?
#
loop_
_entity_poly.entity_id
_entity_poly.type
_entity_poly.pdbx_seq_one_letter_code
_entity_poly.pdbx_strand_id
1 'polypeptide(L)'
;MWDIDTDATFNSLGLDSILGVEFVAFLNNAYGLDEKAGVLYDHPSLAALAAHITSRTAPQPAGAVPAGSVSAADLDALLAAVRDNRLTVEQALALLPQHT
;
A
#
# COMPACT_ATOMS: atom_id res chain seq x y z
N MET A 1 -28.75 -8.86 -20.27
CA MET A 1 -27.49 -8.18 -19.88
C MET A 1 -27.31 -8.47 -18.41
N TRP A 2 -26.24 -9.13 -18.01
CA TRP A 2 -25.97 -9.35 -16.60
C TRP A 2 -25.39 -8.03 -16.07
N ASP A 3 -26.17 -7.31 -15.28
CA ASP A 3 -25.74 -6.08 -14.61
C ASP A 3 -25.25 -6.48 -13.21
N ILE A 4 -24.02 -6.08 -12.87
CA ILE A 4 -23.43 -6.35 -11.57
C ILE A 4 -23.32 -5.02 -10.85
N ASP A 5 -24.06 -4.89 -9.77
CA ASP A 5 -24.08 -3.69 -8.95
C ASP A 5 -22.77 -3.60 -8.14
N THR A 6 -21.90 -2.65 -8.49
CA THR A 6 -20.54 -2.57 -7.93
C THR A 6 -20.50 -2.03 -6.50
N ASP A 7 -21.58 -1.40 -6.06
CA ASP A 7 -21.73 -0.89 -4.69
C ASP A 7 -22.35 -1.94 -3.76
N ALA A 8 -23.07 -2.92 -4.33
CA ALA A 8 -23.63 -4.02 -3.57
C ALA A 8 -22.56 -4.84 -2.87
N THR A 9 -22.91 -5.36 -1.69
CA THR A 9 -22.00 -6.21 -0.94
C THR A 9 -21.77 -7.53 -1.65
N PHE A 10 -20.58 -8.11 -1.48
CA PHE A 10 -20.25 -9.44 -1.99
C PHE A 10 -21.28 -10.50 -1.59
N ASN A 11 -21.80 -10.42 -0.36
CA ASN A 11 -22.86 -11.32 0.11
C ASN A 11 -24.18 -11.13 -0.66
N SER A 12 -24.55 -9.89 -0.99
CA SER A 12 -25.73 -9.58 -1.83
C SER A 12 -25.58 -10.07 -3.27
N LEU A 13 -24.34 -10.15 -3.77
CA LEU A 13 -23.99 -10.68 -5.08
C LEU A 13 -23.84 -12.21 -5.11
N GLY A 14 -24.01 -12.89 -3.96
CA GLY A 14 -23.89 -14.35 -3.84
C GLY A 14 -22.44 -14.86 -3.73
N LEU A 15 -21.50 -14.01 -3.33
CA LEU A 15 -20.14 -14.43 -3.01
C LEU A 15 -20.06 -14.88 -1.55
N ASP A 16 -20.08 -16.20 -1.34
CA ASP A 16 -19.98 -16.82 -0.02
C ASP A 16 -18.51 -16.99 0.42
N SER A 17 -18.27 -17.36 1.69
CA SER A 17 -16.92 -17.54 2.24
C SER A 17 -16.04 -18.55 1.49
N ILE A 18 -16.62 -19.58 0.86
CA ILE A 18 -15.86 -20.58 0.09
C ILE A 18 -15.35 -19.96 -1.21
N LEU A 19 -16.24 -19.30 -1.96
CA LEU A 19 -15.91 -18.63 -3.21
C LEU A 19 -15.03 -17.39 -2.98
N GLY A 20 -15.15 -16.76 -1.81
CA GLY A 20 -14.32 -15.61 -1.43
C GLY A 20 -12.83 -15.94 -1.36
N VAL A 21 -12.46 -17.13 -0.89
CA VAL A 21 -11.05 -17.55 -0.84
C VAL A 21 -10.49 -17.73 -2.25
N GLU A 22 -11.24 -18.40 -3.15
CA GLU A 22 -10.82 -18.59 -4.54
C GLU A 22 -10.76 -17.27 -5.30
N PHE A 23 -11.71 -16.38 -5.06
CA PHE A 23 -11.73 -15.04 -5.66
C PHE A 23 -10.49 -14.24 -5.25
N VAL A 24 -10.13 -14.24 -3.97
CA VAL A 24 -8.91 -13.55 -3.50
C VAL A 24 -7.64 -14.22 -4.03
N ALA A 25 -7.59 -15.55 -4.11
CA ALA A 25 -6.48 -16.26 -4.71
C ALA A 25 -6.29 -15.89 -6.20
N PHE A 26 -7.39 -15.76 -6.94
CA PHE A 26 -7.37 -15.30 -8.33
C PHE A 26 -6.82 -13.87 -8.44
N LEU A 27 -7.28 -12.95 -7.58
CA LEU A 27 -6.80 -11.57 -7.55
C LEU A 27 -5.31 -11.51 -7.22
N ASN A 28 -4.85 -12.26 -6.22
CA ASN A 28 -3.44 -12.37 -5.86
C ASN A 28 -2.59 -12.81 -7.04
N ASN A 29 -3.01 -13.85 -7.76
CA ASN A 29 -2.30 -14.34 -8.95
C ASN A 29 -2.33 -13.32 -10.10
N ALA A 30 -3.46 -12.64 -10.34
CA ALA A 30 -3.61 -11.68 -11.43
C ALA A 30 -2.80 -10.40 -11.22
N TYR A 31 -2.70 -9.94 -9.97
CA TYR A 31 -2.11 -8.65 -9.62
C TYR A 31 -0.79 -8.76 -8.85
N GLY A 32 -0.29 -9.97 -8.59
CA GLY A 32 0.95 -10.19 -7.84
C GLY A 32 0.85 -9.78 -6.36
N LEU A 33 -0.33 -9.99 -5.75
CA LEU A 33 -0.61 -9.64 -4.36
C LEU A 33 -0.52 -10.87 -3.43
N ASP A 34 -0.54 -10.63 -2.12
CA ASP A 34 -0.60 -11.65 -1.06
C ASP A 34 -1.70 -11.30 -0.04
N GLU A 35 -2.88 -10.93 -0.53
CA GLU A 35 -4.01 -10.57 0.33
C GLU A 35 -4.68 -11.83 0.88
N LYS A 36 -5.21 -11.76 2.11
CA LYS A 36 -5.99 -12.85 2.72
C LYS A 36 -7.47 -12.65 2.44
N ALA A 37 -8.26 -13.73 2.48
CA ALA A 37 -9.72 -13.68 2.30
C ALA A 37 -10.43 -12.67 3.21
N GLY A 38 -9.81 -12.31 4.34
CA GLY A 38 -10.24 -11.24 5.24
C GLY A 38 -10.48 -9.88 4.55
N VAL A 39 -9.78 -9.61 3.44
CA VAL A 39 -9.91 -8.36 2.67
C VAL A 39 -11.33 -8.13 2.14
N LEU A 40 -12.11 -9.20 1.91
CA LEU A 40 -13.51 -9.09 1.47
C LEU A 40 -14.44 -8.60 2.58
N TYR A 41 -14.05 -8.75 3.85
CA TYR A 41 -14.79 -8.18 4.97
C TYR A 41 -14.41 -6.71 5.20
N ASP A 42 -13.16 -6.34 4.96
CA ASP A 42 -12.67 -4.96 5.05
C ASP A 42 -13.16 -4.08 3.89
N HIS A 43 -13.31 -4.70 2.71
CA HIS A 43 -13.78 -4.07 1.49
C HIS A 43 -14.97 -4.84 0.93
N PRO A 44 -16.19 -4.62 1.46
CA PRO A 44 -17.33 -5.51 1.20
C PRO A 44 -17.98 -5.34 -0.18
N SER A 45 -17.51 -4.42 -1.04
CA SER A 45 -18.06 -4.18 -2.38
C SER A 45 -16.96 -4.22 -3.45
N LEU A 46 -17.36 -4.44 -4.72
CA LEU A 46 -16.42 -4.42 -5.84
C LEU A 46 -15.68 -3.08 -5.94
N ALA A 47 -16.39 -1.97 -5.75
CA ALA A 47 -15.79 -0.64 -5.80
C ALA A 47 -14.72 -0.44 -4.71
N ALA A 48 -15.01 -0.85 -3.47
CA ALA A 48 -14.07 -0.74 -2.35
C ALA A 48 -12.83 -1.63 -2.57
N LEU A 49 -13.04 -2.88 -3.01
CA LEU A 49 -11.95 -3.81 -3.25
C LEU A 49 -11.07 -3.36 -4.43
N ALA A 50 -11.68 -2.85 -5.50
CA ALA A 50 -10.94 -2.32 -6.64
C ALA A 50 -10.06 -1.11 -6.26
N ALA A 51 -10.58 -0.21 -5.41
CA ALA A 51 -9.81 0.92 -4.89
C ALA A 51 -8.59 0.44 -4.06
N HIS A 52 -8.78 -0.55 -3.20
CA HIS A 52 -7.69 -1.16 -2.42
C HIS A 52 -6.63 -1.79 -3.31
N ILE A 53 -7.03 -2.64 -4.26
CA ILE A 53 -6.11 -3.29 -5.20
C ILE A 53 -5.35 -2.25 -6.01
N THR A 54 -6.02 -1.19 -6.46
CA THR A 54 -5.37 -0.10 -7.20
C THR A 54 -4.31 0.60 -6.34
N SER A 55 -4.59 0.84 -5.06
CA SER A 55 -3.60 1.41 -4.12
C SER A 55 -2.37 0.50 -3.94
N ARG A 56 -2.57 -0.81 -3.93
CA ARG A 56 -1.50 -1.81 -3.73
C ARG A 56 -0.67 -2.07 -4.99
N THR A 57 -1.28 -1.92 -6.16
CA THR A 57 -0.67 -2.22 -7.47
C THR A 57 -0.20 -0.98 -8.21
N ALA A 58 -0.65 0.22 -7.79
CA ALA A 58 -0.17 1.46 -8.36
C ALA A 58 1.35 1.50 -8.21
N PRO A 59 2.10 1.66 -9.32
CA PRO A 59 3.51 1.97 -9.20
C PRO A 59 3.58 3.23 -8.33
N GLN A 60 4.22 3.10 -7.18
CA GLN A 60 4.41 4.22 -6.26
C GLN A 60 4.92 5.38 -7.13
N PRO A 61 4.18 6.50 -7.26
CA PRO A 61 4.71 7.63 -8.00
C PRO A 61 6.05 7.93 -7.35
N ALA A 62 7.12 7.86 -8.15
CA ALA A 62 8.51 7.97 -7.71
C ALA A 62 8.87 9.38 -7.17
N GLY A 63 7.93 10.07 -6.53
CA GLY A 63 8.07 11.46 -6.11
C GLY A 63 6.95 12.01 -5.23
N ALA A 64 6.08 11.19 -4.63
CA ALA A 64 5.22 11.65 -3.54
C ALA A 64 5.71 11.07 -2.22
N VAL A 65 6.90 11.52 -1.79
CA VAL A 65 7.25 11.40 -0.38
C VAL A 65 6.20 12.21 0.41
N PRO A 66 5.49 11.63 1.40
CA PRO A 66 4.76 12.45 2.34
C PRO A 66 5.75 13.46 2.92
N ALA A 67 5.34 14.71 3.13
CA ALA A 67 6.21 15.84 3.51
C ALA A 67 6.96 15.67 4.86
N GLY A 68 7.01 14.47 5.42
CA GLY A 68 7.79 14.05 6.58
C GLY A 68 8.48 12.69 6.46
N SER A 69 8.60 12.09 5.26
CA SER A 69 9.42 10.88 5.05
C SER A 69 10.78 11.25 4.46
N VAL A 70 11.85 10.77 5.10
CA VAL A 70 13.23 10.91 4.61
C VAL A 70 13.37 10.11 3.33
N SER A 71 13.80 10.74 2.23
CA SER A 71 14.10 10.01 1.01
C SER A 71 15.42 9.25 1.15
N ALA A 72 15.58 8.17 0.39
CA ALA A 72 16.84 7.43 0.35
C ALA A 72 18.03 8.31 -0.06
N ALA A 73 17.79 9.31 -0.91
CA ALA A 73 18.80 10.30 -1.31
C ALA A 73 19.23 11.22 -0.16
N ASP A 74 18.29 11.67 0.69
CA ASP A 74 18.59 12.48 1.87
C ASP A 74 19.41 11.70 2.89
N LEU A 75 19.07 10.42 3.10
CA LEU A 75 19.82 9.54 4.00
C LEU A 75 21.26 9.30 3.49
N ASP A 76 21.42 9.09 2.19
CA ASP A 76 22.76 8.94 1.58
C ASP A 76 23.61 10.20 1.75
N ALA A 77 23.03 11.39 1.55
CA ALA A 77 23.70 12.66 1.76
C ALA A 77 24.13 12.89 3.22
N LEU A 78 23.28 12.52 4.19
CA LEU A 78 23.61 12.57 5.62
C LEU A 78 24.74 11.60 5.98
N LEU A 79 24.70 10.36 5.47
CA LEU A 79 25.75 9.36 5.67
C LEU A 79 27.09 9.80 5.07
N ALA A 80 27.08 10.36 3.85
CA ALA A 80 28.27 10.90 3.22
C ALA A 80 28.87 12.05 4.03
N ALA A 81 28.05 12.93 4.59
CA ALA A 81 28.51 14.03 5.43
C ALA A 81 29.09 13.57 6.78
N VAL A 82 28.55 12.51 7.38
CA VAL A 82 29.16 11.89 8.58
C VAL A 82 30.50 11.23 8.25
N ARG A 83 30.59 10.51 7.13
CA ARG A 83 31.84 9.89 6.65
C ARG A 83 32.94 10.92 6.36
N ASP A 84 32.57 12.07 5.82
CA ASP A 84 33.46 13.20 5.53
C ASP A 84 33.78 14.05 6.78
N ASN A 85 33.28 13.64 7.96
CA ASN A 85 33.43 14.36 9.24
C ASN A 85 32.89 15.81 9.19
N ARG A 86 31.93 16.09 8.29
CA ARG A 86 31.21 17.37 8.20
C ARG A 86 30.01 17.44 9.14
N LEU A 87 29.46 16.28 9.50
CA LEU A 87 28.37 16.15 10.48
C LEU A 87 28.75 15.11 11.54
N THR A 88 28.33 15.33 12.78
CA THR A 88 28.31 14.27 13.80
C THR A 88 27.03 13.43 13.63
N VAL A 89 27.03 12.23 14.20
CA VAL A 89 25.86 11.34 14.19
C VAL A 89 24.63 12.02 14.81
N GLU A 90 24.82 12.80 15.88
CA GLU A 90 23.75 13.54 16.57
C GLU A 90 23.16 14.64 15.68
N GLN A 91 24.01 15.36 14.93
CA GLN A 91 23.57 16.40 14.00
C GLN A 91 22.79 15.79 12.83
N ALA A 92 23.24 14.65 12.30
CA ALA A 92 22.50 13.94 11.26
C ALA A 92 21.13 13.44 11.76
N LEU A 93 21.06 12.96 13.00
CA LEU A 93 19.81 12.51 13.63
C LEU A 93 18.82 13.66 13.87
N ALA A 94 19.31 14.85 14.23
CA ALA A 94 18.47 16.05 14.40
C ALA A 94 17.83 16.55 13.10
N LEU A 95 18.42 16.21 11.94
CA LEU A 95 17.91 16.59 10.62
C LEU A 95 16.87 15.60 10.07
N LEU A 96 16.70 14.43 10.69
CA LEU A 96 15.62 13.52 10.33
C LEU A 96 14.29 14.06 10.90
N PRO A 97 13.18 14.03 10.12
CA PRO A 97 11.86 14.43 10.57
C PRO A 97 11.47 13.55 11.77
N GLN A 98 11.40 14.18 12.94
CA GLN A 98 10.94 13.53 14.15
C GLN A 98 9.43 13.36 14.05
N HIS A 99 8.99 12.16 13.69
CA HIS A 99 7.60 11.78 13.80
C HIS A 99 7.26 11.75 15.30
N THR A 100 6.58 12.79 15.79
CA THR A 100 5.92 12.75 17.09
C THR A 100 4.54 12.11 16.98
#